data_AF-A0A2W5DYM9-F1
#
_entry.id   AF-A0A2W5DYM9-F1
#
_cell.length_a   1.000
_cell.length_b   1.000
_cell.length_c   1.000
_cell.angle_alpha   90.00
_cell.angle_beta   90.00
_cell.angle_gamma   90.00
#
_symmetry.space_group_name_H-M   'P 1'
#
loop_
_entity.id
_entity.type
_entity.pdbx_description
1 polymer ?
#
loop_
_entity_poly.entity_id
_entity_poly.type
_entity_poly.pdbx_seq_one_letter_code
_entity_poly.pdbx_strand_id
1 'polypeptide(L)'
;MMRRTPHLRIRQTGFSLVELLVGIVVAMAAVVVIMQMFRISENTRRSTTGVDDAQTTGAIALSLLQRDLRQAGEGVLNERLLSCQLTLPNGRAIAVLAPVIINPAGVPGGDTNTDVLQVVYGSGWTSPEGGLINPQTGPTTYAVPGAQGYQTSDLVVATPQTRATPCNLTLTPILGTPTVNTVTVATGLSGASNGVLFNLGRTPRFVVYAVRGGRLTMCDYQTQDCTNADAANWTEIAEGIVSLRAEYGRDTSTARDTTMDTQDQDNTTLVTACDWSRVVGVHVALVARGRQPDKADIVDVSASAPAWSSQASVPISLTGDEWKRYRYKTFETMVPLRNLPAAGDPMVSTCP
;
A
#
# COMPACT_ATOMS: atom_id res chain seq x y z
N MET A 1 55.80 80.59 30.66
CA MET A 1 55.41 80.61 29.23
C MET A 1 54.50 79.41 28.97
N MET A 2 53.19 79.64 28.81
CA MET A 2 52.19 78.57 28.60
C MET A 2 51.66 78.71 27.17
N ARG A 3 52.06 77.78 26.29
CA ARG A 3 51.74 77.80 24.85
C ARG A 3 50.36 77.17 24.65
N ARG A 4 49.34 77.99 24.38
CA ARG A 4 47.97 77.53 24.06
C ARG A 4 47.96 76.80 22.71
N THR A 5 47.52 75.55 22.70
CA THR A 5 47.20 74.80 21.49
C THR A 5 45.92 75.34 20.85
N PRO A 6 45.88 75.60 19.52
CA PRO A 6 44.66 76.05 18.86
C PRO A 6 43.67 74.88 18.74
N HIS A 7 42.47 75.06 19.31
CA HIS A 7 41.34 74.16 19.05
C HIS A 7 40.86 74.35 17.61
N LEU A 8 41.04 73.33 16.76
CA LEU A 8 40.38 73.24 15.46
C LEU A 8 38.87 73.23 15.69
N ARG A 9 38.20 74.37 15.47
CA ARG A 9 36.73 74.44 15.41
C ARG A 9 36.27 73.74 14.13
N ILE A 10 35.87 72.48 14.25
CA ILE A 10 35.10 71.80 13.22
C ILE A 10 33.77 72.55 13.09
N ARG A 11 33.55 73.20 11.94
CA ARG A 11 32.23 73.77 11.60
C ARG A 11 31.24 72.61 11.50
N GLN A 12 30.33 72.51 12.45
CA GLN A 12 29.15 71.63 12.30
C GLN A 12 28.23 72.28 11.28
N THR A 13 28.27 71.81 10.04
CA THR A 13 27.20 72.06 9.07
C THR A 13 26.01 71.20 9.46
N GLY A 14 24.93 71.81 9.94
CA GLY A 14 23.67 71.09 10.19
C GLY A 14 23.12 70.52 8.88
N PHE A 15 22.39 69.42 8.98
CA PHE A 15 21.71 68.81 7.83
C PHE A 15 20.54 69.68 7.37
N SER A 16 20.37 69.82 6.06
CA SER A 16 19.18 70.44 5.49
C SER A 16 17.97 69.51 5.62
N LEU A 17 16.76 70.09 5.72
CA LEU A 17 15.51 69.31 5.76
C LEU A 17 15.36 68.41 4.51
N VAL A 18 15.88 68.86 3.35
CA VAL A 18 15.87 68.08 2.10
C VAL A 18 16.75 66.84 2.20
N GLU A 19 17.95 66.93 2.78
CA GLU A 19 18.84 65.77 2.96
C GLU A 19 18.21 64.70 3.87
N LEU A 20 17.51 65.11 4.93
CA LEU A 20 16.77 64.17 5.79
C LEU A 20 15.60 63.52 5.07
N LEU A 21 14.82 64.28 4.28
CA LEU A 21 13.73 63.73 3.48
C LEU A 21 14.25 62.72 2.44
N VAL A 22 15.33 63.06 1.73
CA VAL A 22 15.95 62.15 0.75
C VAL A 22 16.50 60.90 1.45
N GLY A 23 17.16 61.06 2.60
CA GLY A 23 17.70 59.94 3.38
C GLY A 23 16.62 58.94 3.82
N ILE A 24 15.48 59.44 4.30
CA ILE A 24 14.34 58.58 4.70
C ILE A 24 13.76 57.86 3.49
N VAL A 25 13.59 58.55 2.35
CA VAL A 25 13.05 57.94 1.13
C VAL A 25 13.96 56.82 0.62
N VAL A 26 15.27 57.04 0.61
CA VAL A 26 16.25 56.01 0.20
C VAL A 26 16.26 54.83 1.18
N ALA A 27 16.19 55.08 2.49
CA ALA A 27 16.10 54.02 3.49
C ALA A 27 14.82 53.20 3.35
N MET A 28 13.67 53.85 3.11
CA MET A 28 12.40 53.17 2.85
C MET A 28 12.46 52.33 1.57
N ALA A 29 13.03 52.86 0.49
CA ALA A 29 13.20 52.12 -0.76
C ALA A 29 14.08 50.88 -0.57
N ALA A 30 15.19 50.99 0.17
CA ALA A 30 16.08 49.87 0.47
C ALA A 30 15.37 48.78 1.29
N VAL A 31 14.60 49.14 2.32
CA VAL A 31 13.83 48.18 3.13
C VAL A 31 12.78 47.45 2.29
N VAL A 32 12.10 48.15 1.37
CA VAL A 32 11.13 47.53 0.46
C VAL A 32 11.81 46.49 -0.43
N VAL A 33 12.95 46.81 -1.02
CA VAL A 33 13.71 45.88 -1.87
C VAL A 33 14.18 44.66 -1.07
N ILE A 34 14.72 44.85 0.13
CA ILE A 34 15.14 43.73 0.99
C ILE A 34 13.95 42.85 1.39
N MET A 35 12.82 43.46 1.76
CA MET A 35 11.60 42.72 2.11
C MET A 35 11.06 41.91 0.92
N GLN A 36 11.12 42.45 -0.30
CA GLN A 36 10.74 41.72 -1.52
C GLN A 36 11.64 40.51 -1.75
N MET A 37 12.96 40.69 -1.67
CA MET A 37 13.92 39.60 -1.86
C MET A 37 13.76 38.51 -0.79
N PHE A 38 13.55 38.90 0.47
CA PHE A 38 13.28 37.97 1.56
C PHE A 38 11.98 37.19 1.34
N ARG A 39 10.91 37.84 0.87
CA ARG A 39 9.64 37.17 0.54
C ARG A 39 9.80 36.13 -0.55
N ILE A 40 10.58 36.41 -1.59
CA ILE A 40 10.86 35.46 -2.67
C ILE A 40 11.67 34.28 -2.14
N SER A 41 12.74 34.55 -1.39
CA SER A 41 13.60 33.50 -0.81
C SER A 41 12.84 32.56 0.12
N GLU A 42 11.99 33.10 1.00
CA GLU A 42 11.15 32.30 1.89
C GLU A 42 10.08 31.51 1.13
N ASN A 43 9.57 32.05 0.01
CA ASN A 43 8.64 31.33 -0.85
C ASN A 43 9.33 30.14 -1.55
N THR A 44 10.51 30.37 -2.13
CA THR A 44 11.31 29.31 -2.75
C THR A 44 11.66 28.23 -1.72
N ARG A 45 12.09 28.62 -0.51
CA ARG A 45 12.44 27.70 0.56
C ARG A 45 11.27 26.80 0.98
N ARG A 46 10.06 27.36 1.12
CA ARG A 46 8.86 26.57 1.46
C ARG A 46 8.47 25.64 0.33
N SER A 47 8.54 26.13 -0.91
CA SER A 47 8.25 25.33 -2.10
C SER A 47 9.20 24.15 -2.24
N THR A 48 10.51 24.36 -2.06
CA THR A 48 11.51 23.28 -2.12
C THR A 48 11.28 22.28 -0.99
N THR A 49 11.07 22.75 0.24
CA THR A 49 10.81 21.87 1.39
C THR A 49 9.53 21.05 1.19
N GLY A 50 8.46 21.64 0.66
CA GLY A 50 7.20 20.94 0.38
C GLY A 50 7.33 19.88 -0.70
N VAL A 51 8.18 20.10 -1.71
CA VAL A 51 8.51 19.09 -2.73
C VAL A 51 9.36 17.97 -2.12
N ASP A 52 10.37 18.30 -1.32
CA ASP A 52 11.25 17.32 -0.68
C ASP A 52 10.46 16.41 0.28
N ASP A 53 9.52 16.97 1.06
CA ASP A 53 8.63 16.20 1.93
C ASP A 53 7.72 15.25 1.14
N ALA A 54 7.12 15.72 0.04
CA ALA A 54 6.29 14.89 -0.82
C ALA A 54 7.11 13.77 -1.48
N GLN A 55 8.35 14.07 -1.88
CA GLN A 55 9.21 13.08 -2.52
C GLN A 55 9.63 11.98 -1.56
N THR A 56 10.13 12.36 -0.38
CA THR A 56 10.61 11.42 0.63
C THR A 56 9.48 10.54 1.16
N THR A 57 8.34 11.15 1.51
CA THR A 57 7.21 10.42 2.08
C THR A 57 6.55 9.49 1.05
N GLY A 58 6.38 9.96 -0.19
CA GLY A 58 5.85 9.15 -1.27
C GLY A 58 6.76 7.98 -1.64
N ALA A 59 8.08 8.18 -1.66
CA ALA A 59 9.04 7.10 -1.91
C ALA A 59 9.04 6.04 -0.80
N ILE A 60 8.97 6.45 0.47
CA ILE A 60 8.87 5.51 1.60
C ILE A 60 7.57 4.71 1.52
N ALA A 61 6.43 5.39 1.35
CA ALA A 61 5.13 4.76 1.24
C ALA A 61 5.07 3.74 0.09
N LEU A 62 5.57 4.11 -1.09
CA LEU A 62 5.62 3.21 -2.23
C LEU A 62 6.52 2.00 -1.96
N SER A 63 7.70 2.21 -1.35
CA SER A 63 8.64 1.13 -1.09
C SER A 63 8.11 0.09 -0.10
N LEU A 64 7.33 0.52 0.89
CA LEU A 64 6.67 -0.39 1.85
C LEU A 64 5.59 -1.19 1.14
N LEU A 65 4.73 -0.52 0.37
CA LEU A 65 3.67 -1.19 -0.40
C LEU A 65 4.24 -2.19 -1.41
N GLN A 66 5.33 -1.82 -2.11
CA GLN A 66 6.01 -2.70 -3.05
C GLN A 66 6.60 -3.95 -2.37
N ARG A 67 7.09 -3.85 -1.13
CA ARG A 67 7.62 -5.02 -0.41
C ARG A 67 6.54 -6.05 -0.15
N ASP A 68 5.38 -5.60 0.33
CA ASP A 68 4.24 -6.48 0.61
C ASP A 68 3.64 -7.03 -0.70
N LEU A 69 3.49 -6.20 -1.74
CA LEU A 69 3.00 -6.64 -3.04
C LEU A 69 3.91 -7.67 -3.73
N ARG A 70 5.22 -7.60 -3.51
CA ARG A 70 6.16 -8.60 -4.06
C ARG A 70 6.09 -9.94 -3.34
N GLN A 71 5.58 -9.97 -2.12
CA GLN A 71 5.33 -11.19 -1.34
C GLN A 71 3.90 -11.71 -1.54
N ALA A 72 3.00 -10.89 -2.08
CA ALA A 72 1.62 -11.27 -2.32
C ALA A 72 1.52 -12.64 -3.00
N GLY A 73 0.67 -13.49 -2.45
CA GLY A 73 0.41 -14.82 -2.99
C GLY A 73 1.25 -15.96 -2.43
N GLU A 74 2.30 -15.69 -1.63
CA GLU A 74 3.06 -16.77 -0.96
C GLU A 74 2.11 -17.72 -0.21
N GLY A 75 2.12 -19.00 -0.56
CA GLY A 75 1.32 -20.04 0.12
C GLY A 75 -0.21 -19.94 -0.02
N VAL A 76 -0.73 -19.06 -0.89
CA VAL A 76 -2.18 -18.92 -1.14
C VAL A 76 -2.57 -19.02 -2.62
N LEU A 77 -1.60 -19.21 -3.51
CA LEU A 77 -1.76 -19.22 -4.97
C LEU A 77 -2.03 -20.61 -5.55
N ASN A 78 -3.00 -21.33 -4.97
CA ASN A 78 -3.43 -22.64 -5.47
C ASN A 78 -4.93 -22.63 -5.81
N GLU A 79 -5.35 -23.40 -6.82
CA GLU A 79 -6.75 -23.49 -7.28
C GLU A 79 -7.75 -23.92 -6.20
N ARG A 80 -7.27 -24.66 -5.20
CA ARG A 80 -8.05 -25.12 -4.04
C ARG A 80 -8.29 -24.01 -3.01
N LEU A 81 -7.48 -22.95 -3.06
CA LEU A 81 -7.51 -21.82 -2.13
C LEU A 81 -8.11 -20.55 -2.75
N LEU A 82 -7.80 -20.29 -4.02
CA LEU A 82 -8.20 -19.07 -4.70
C LEU A 82 -9.72 -18.97 -4.84
N SER A 83 -10.22 -17.75 -4.69
CA SER A 83 -11.66 -17.44 -4.71
C SER A 83 -12.48 -18.25 -3.70
N CYS A 84 -11.90 -18.54 -2.54
CA CYS A 84 -12.60 -19.15 -1.41
C CYS A 84 -12.73 -18.13 -0.28
N GLN A 85 -13.79 -18.26 0.52
CA GLN A 85 -13.90 -17.51 1.75
C GLN A 85 -12.96 -18.14 2.79
N LEU A 86 -12.13 -17.34 3.46
CA LEU A 86 -11.21 -17.80 4.50
C LEU A 86 -11.64 -17.29 5.87
N THR A 87 -11.98 -18.19 6.78
CA THR A 87 -12.23 -17.86 8.19
C THR A 87 -10.93 -17.94 8.98
N LEU A 88 -10.56 -16.84 9.64
CA LEU A 88 -9.36 -16.73 10.47
C LEU A 88 -9.61 -17.29 11.88
N PRO A 89 -8.56 -17.67 12.64
CA PRO A 89 -8.71 -18.19 14.01
C PRO A 89 -9.40 -17.22 14.98
N ASN A 90 -9.38 -15.91 14.68
CA ASN A 90 -10.04 -14.88 15.47
C ASN A 90 -11.54 -14.71 15.12
N GLY A 91 -12.10 -15.56 14.26
CA GLY A 91 -13.50 -15.54 13.85
C GLY A 91 -13.82 -14.53 12.73
N ARG A 92 -12.86 -13.72 12.30
CA ARG A 92 -13.02 -12.82 11.14
C ARG A 92 -12.96 -13.63 9.85
N ALA A 93 -13.57 -13.10 8.78
CA ALA A 93 -13.57 -13.76 7.49
C ALA A 93 -13.05 -12.82 6.40
N ILE A 94 -12.25 -13.38 5.50
CA ILE A 94 -11.90 -12.78 4.23
C ILE A 94 -12.86 -13.37 3.18
N ALA A 95 -13.64 -12.51 2.53
CA ALA A 95 -14.69 -12.93 1.61
C ALA A 95 -14.15 -13.70 0.39
N VAL A 96 -13.03 -13.23 -0.16
CA VAL A 96 -12.35 -13.81 -1.31
C VAL A 96 -10.87 -13.88 -1.01
N LEU A 97 -10.30 -15.08 -1.05
CA LEU A 97 -8.87 -15.30 -0.93
C LEU A 97 -8.21 -15.17 -2.31
N ALA A 98 -7.40 -14.14 -2.47
CA ALA A 98 -6.54 -13.88 -3.62
C ALA A 98 -5.29 -13.11 -3.16
N PRO A 99 -4.19 -13.12 -3.95
CA PRO A 99 -2.95 -12.44 -3.56
C PRO A 99 -3.14 -10.96 -3.28
N VAL A 100 -3.90 -10.30 -4.16
CA VAL A 100 -4.21 -8.88 -4.08
C VAL A 100 -5.65 -8.68 -4.50
N ILE A 101 -6.40 -7.90 -3.72
CA ILE A 101 -7.76 -7.48 -4.06
C ILE A 101 -7.84 -5.96 -3.97
N ILE A 102 -8.19 -5.35 -5.09
CA ILE A 102 -8.58 -3.94 -5.20
C ILE A 102 -10.05 -3.83 -4.81
N ASN A 103 -10.35 -2.91 -3.90
CA ASN A 103 -11.66 -2.62 -3.35
C ASN A 103 -12.40 -3.88 -2.85
N PRO A 104 -11.83 -4.59 -1.86
CA PRO A 104 -12.41 -5.83 -1.34
C PRO A 104 -13.79 -5.59 -0.71
N ALA A 105 -14.71 -6.51 -0.96
CA ALA A 105 -16.05 -6.46 -0.38
C ALA A 105 -16.01 -6.53 1.16
N GLY A 106 -16.82 -5.69 1.82
CA GLY A 106 -16.91 -5.65 3.29
C GLY A 106 -15.85 -4.79 3.98
N VAL A 107 -14.83 -4.32 3.26
CA VAL A 107 -13.89 -3.32 3.79
C VAL A 107 -14.40 -1.92 3.45
N PRO A 108 -14.47 -1.00 4.43
CA PRO A 108 -14.91 0.36 4.18
C PRO A 108 -13.88 1.09 3.32
N GLY A 109 -14.38 1.87 2.37
CA GLY A 109 -13.57 2.79 1.57
C GLY A 109 -12.77 3.78 2.43
N GLY A 110 -11.77 4.38 1.81
CA GLY A 110 -11.00 5.48 2.37
C GLY A 110 -11.56 6.84 1.98
N ASP A 111 -10.65 7.78 1.73
CA ASP A 111 -10.96 9.06 1.11
C ASP A 111 -11.63 8.85 -0.27
N THR A 112 -12.46 9.80 -0.69
CA THR A 112 -13.16 9.72 -1.97
C THR A 112 -12.20 9.51 -3.13
N ASN A 113 -12.57 8.65 -4.09
CA ASN A 113 -11.76 8.35 -5.28
C ASN A 113 -10.36 7.79 -4.99
N THR A 114 -10.19 7.16 -3.83
CA THR A 114 -9.04 6.30 -3.52
C THR A 114 -9.46 4.84 -3.51
N ASP A 115 -8.57 3.98 -3.98
CA ASP A 115 -8.73 2.54 -3.89
C ASP A 115 -8.25 2.03 -2.53
N VAL A 116 -8.81 0.89 -2.15
CA VAL A 116 -8.39 0.08 -1.01
C VAL A 116 -7.71 -1.17 -1.55
N LEU A 117 -6.54 -1.52 -1.01
CA LEU A 117 -5.75 -2.65 -1.48
C LEU A 117 -5.59 -3.68 -0.36
N GLN A 118 -6.20 -4.84 -0.51
CA GLN A 118 -5.95 -5.99 0.35
C GLN A 118 -4.83 -6.85 -0.25
N VAL A 119 -3.85 -7.21 0.56
CA VAL A 119 -2.70 -8.03 0.19
C VAL A 119 -2.60 -9.22 1.13
N VAL A 120 -2.43 -10.40 0.56
CA VAL A 120 -2.35 -11.65 1.33
C VAL A 120 -1.07 -12.39 0.98
N TYR A 121 -0.31 -12.78 2.00
CA TYR A 121 0.88 -13.63 1.84
C TYR A 121 1.16 -14.44 3.10
N GLY A 122 1.63 -15.66 2.89
CA GLY A 122 2.10 -16.55 3.94
C GLY A 122 3.54 -16.28 4.37
N SER A 123 3.98 -17.03 5.38
CA SER A 123 5.34 -17.07 5.92
C SER A 123 5.80 -18.52 6.18
N GLY A 124 5.11 -19.48 5.55
CA GLY A 124 5.36 -20.91 5.71
C GLY A 124 6.64 -21.34 5.01
N TRP A 125 7.28 -22.39 5.54
CA TRP A 125 8.54 -22.93 5.02
C TRP A 125 8.35 -24.21 4.18
N THR A 126 7.09 -24.64 4.00
CA THR A 126 6.75 -25.81 3.18
C THR A 126 6.50 -25.40 1.74
N SER A 127 6.28 -26.39 0.87
CA SER A 127 5.83 -26.14 -0.50
C SER A 127 4.60 -25.22 -0.53
N PRO A 128 4.55 -24.19 -1.39
CA PRO A 128 3.37 -23.35 -1.57
C PRO A 128 2.17 -24.14 -2.13
N GLU A 129 2.44 -25.25 -2.83
CA GLU A 129 1.41 -26.20 -3.29
C GLU A 129 0.82 -27.07 -2.17
N GLY A 130 1.32 -26.92 -0.94
CA GLY A 130 0.90 -27.70 0.22
C GLY A 130 1.40 -29.15 0.22
N GLY A 131 1.08 -29.88 1.29
CA GLY A 131 1.40 -31.29 1.45
C GLY A 131 0.16 -32.18 1.28
N LEU A 132 0.30 -33.28 0.55
CA LEU A 132 -0.77 -34.26 0.37
C LEU A 132 -1.17 -34.87 1.73
N ILE A 133 -2.46 -34.87 2.02
CA ILE A 133 -3.02 -35.54 3.20
C ILE A 133 -3.31 -37.00 2.84
N ASN A 134 -2.50 -37.94 3.34
CA ASN A 134 -2.73 -39.37 3.10
C ASN A 134 -2.12 -40.26 4.21
N PRO A 135 -2.95 -40.89 5.07
CA PRO A 135 -4.40 -40.72 5.25
C PRO A 135 -4.75 -39.59 6.24
N GLN A 136 -6.05 -39.27 6.35
CA GLN A 136 -6.57 -38.58 7.54
C GLN A 136 -6.77 -39.60 8.67
N THR A 137 -5.91 -39.59 9.70
CA THR A 137 -5.93 -40.57 10.80
C THR A 137 -6.93 -40.22 11.90
N GLY A 138 -7.43 -38.99 11.94
CA GLY A 138 -8.47 -38.54 12.84
C GLY A 138 -9.10 -37.22 12.36
N PRO A 139 -10.17 -36.72 13.01
CA PRO A 139 -10.87 -35.51 12.56
C PRO A 139 -9.95 -34.29 12.51
N THR A 140 -8.94 -34.22 13.39
CA THR A 140 -7.96 -33.12 13.52
C THR A 140 -6.52 -33.54 13.20
N THR A 141 -6.29 -34.77 12.74
CA THR A 141 -4.93 -35.30 12.52
C THR A 141 -4.76 -35.78 11.09
N TYR A 142 -3.75 -35.22 10.43
CA TYR A 142 -3.44 -35.48 9.04
C TYR A 142 -2.07 -36.12 8.94
N ALA A 143 -1.97 -37.23 8.21
CA ALA A 143 -0.68 -37.74 7.80
C ALA A 143 -0.23 -36.99 6.54
N VAL A 144 0.93 -36.34 6.62
CA VAL A 144 1.48 -35.53 5.52
C VAL A 144 2.96 -35.89 5.34
N PRO A 145 3.41 -36.20 4.12
CA PRO A 145 4.82 -36.39 3.84
C PRO A 145 5.63 -35.15 4.22
N GLY A 146 6.72 -35.34 4.97
CA GLY A 146 7.53 -34.22 5.43
C GLY A 146 6.85 -33.36 6.50
N ALA A 147 6.02 -33.95 7.37
CA ALA A 147 5.36 -33.27 8.50
C ALA A 147 6.35 -32.48 9.40
N GLN A 148 7.64 -32.83 9.39
CA GLN A 148 8.72 -32.11 10.07
C GLN A 148 8.97 -30.67 9.54
N GLY A 149 8.51 -30.34 8.33
CA GLY A 149 8.57 -28.98 7.79
C GLY A 149 7.51 -28.04 8.36
N TYR A 150 6.54 -28.57 9.10
CA TYR A 150 5.55 -27.80 9.82
C TYR A 150 6.03 -27.52 11.25
N GLN A 151 5.65 -26.37 11.81
CA GLN A 151 5.99 -26.01 13.18
C GLN A 151 4.75 -25.81 14.03
N THR A 152 4.89 -25.99 15.34
CA THR A 152 3.83 -25.68 16.30
C THR A 152 3.39 -24.22 16.13
N SER A 153 2.08 -23.98 16.15
CA SER A 153 1.46 -22.66 15.91
C SER A 153 1.58 -22.10 14.49
N ASP A 154 2.09 -22.87 13.52
CA ASP A 154 1.86 -22.54 12.12
C ASP A 154 0.36 -22.55 11.81
N LEU A 155 -0.09 -21.57 11.02
CA LEU A 155 -1.45 -21.49 10.54
C LEU A 155 -1.57 -22.25 9.23
N VAL A 156 -2.44 -23.25 9.22
CA VAL A 156 -2.63 -24.14 8.08
C VAL A 156 -4.08 -24.13 7.61
N VAL A 157 -4.27 -24.48 6.34
CA VAL A 157 -5.59 -24.69 5.73
C VAL A 157 -5.62 -26.09 5.16
N ALA A 158 -6.55 -26.92 5.61
CA ALA A 158 -6.82 -28.22 5.01
C ALA A 158 -7.90 -28.09 3.94
N THR A 159 -7.71 -28.76 2.81
CA THR A 159 -8.69 -28.84 1.72
C THR A 159 -9.02 -30.30 1.41
N PRO A 160 -10.24 -30.65 0.99
CA PRO A 160 -10.58 -32.01 0.56
C PRO A 160 -10.02 -32.30 -0.84
N GLN A 161 -10.00 -33.57 -1.27
CA GLN A 161 -9.51 -33.96 -2.60
C GLN A 161 -10.20 -33.20 -3.75
N THR A 162 -11.49 -32.95 -3.64
CA THR A 162 -12.26 -32.11 -4.57
C THR A 162 -12.57 -30.76 -3.94
N ARG A 163 -12.48 -29.68 -4.71
CA ARG A 163 -12.79 -28.33 -4.22
C ARG A 163 -14.27 -28.27 -3.78
N ALA A 164 -14.52 -27.79 -2.57
CA ALA A 164 -15.87 -27.67 -2.03
C ALA A 164 -16.66 -26.53 -2.70
N THR A 165 -17.98 -26.71 -2.82
CA THR A 165 -18.92 -25.71 -3.33
C THR A 165 -20.09 -25.55 -2.35
N PRO A 166 -20.24 -24.41 -1.64
CA PRO A 166 -19.37 -23.22 -1.65
C PRO A 166 -17.96 -23.49 -1.09
N CYS A 167 -16.97 -22.74 -1.56
CA CYS A 167 -15.59 -22.91 -1.09
C CYS A 167 -15.35 -22.10 0.19
N ASN A 168 -15.46 -22.76 1.33
CA ASN A 168 -15.21 -22.19 2.65
C ASN A 168 -13.99 -22.86 3.28
N LEU A 169 -13.00 -22.06 3.63
CA LEU A 169 -11.75 -22.48 4.22
C LEU A 169 -11.68 -22.03 5.67
N THR A 170 -11.05 -22.84 6.51
CA THR A 170 -10.79 -22.48 7.90
C THR A 170 -9.29 -22.49 8.12
N LEU A 171 -8.75 -21.33 8.48
CA LEU A 171 -7.37 -21.19 8.91
C LEU A 171 -7.28 -21.65 10.37
N THR A 172 -6.41 -22.61 10.65
CA THR A 172 -6.31 -23.23 11.96
C THR A 172 -4.86 -23.40 12.38
N PRO A 173 -4.50 -23.21 13.66
CA PRO A 173 -3.15 -23.45 14.13
C PRO A 173 -2.85 -24.94 14.27
N ILE A 174 -1.59 -25.31 14.03
CA ILE A 174 -1.02 -26.59 14.40
C ILE A 174 -0.84 -26.66 15.91
N LEU A 175 -1.30 -27.77 16.49
CA LEU A 175 -1.17 -28.10 17.90
C LEU A 175 -0.04 -29.09 18.14
N GLY A 176 0.75 -28.83 19.19
CA GLY A 176 1.88 -29.66 19.55
C GLY A 176 2.97 -29.68 18.50
N THR A 177 4.04 -30.42 18.76
CA THR A 177 5.14 -30.61 17.80
C THR A 177 4.74 -31.69 16.79
N PRO A 178 4.77 -31.41 15.48
CA PRO A 178 4.51 -32.43 14.46
C PRO A 178 5.40 -33.65 14.62
N THR A 179 4.83 -34.84 14.46
CA THR A 179 5.61 -36.07 14.43
C THR A 179 6.20 -36.29 13.04
N VAL A 180 6.97 -37.38 12.86
CA VAL A 180 7.61 -37.69 11.57
C VAL A 180 6.64 -37.64 10.40
N ASN A 181 5.40 -38.10 10.60
CA ASN A 181 4.39 -38.21 9.53
C ASN A 181 3.07 -37.52 9.85
N THR A 182 2.83 -37.01 11.05
CA THR A 182 1.52 -36.47 11.42
C THR A 182 1.57 -35.04 11.91
N VAL A 183 0.60 -34.26 11.45
CA VAL A 183 0.29 -32.91 11.91
C VAL A 183 -1.09 -32.94 12.56
N THR A 184 -1.19 -32.38 13.76
CA THR A 184 -2.48 -32.20 14.46
C THR A 184 -2.84 -30.72 14.47
N VAL A 185 -4.09 -30.41 14.13
CA VAL A 185 -4.60 -29.03 14.06
C VAL A 185 -5.66 -28.77 15.12
N ALA A 186 -5.92 -27.51 15.45
CA ALA A 186 -6.95 -27.17 16.43
C ALA A 186 -8.38 -27.41 15.90
N THR A 187 -8.63 -27.02 14.66
CA THR A 187 -9.93 -27.15 14.00
C THR A 187 -9.75 -28.00 12.75
N GLY A 188 -10.21 -29.25 12.83
CA GLY A 188 -10.05 -30.22 11.75
C GLY A 188 -11.14 -30.10 10.67
N LEU A 189 -10.80 -30.57 9.48
CA LEU A 189 -11.70 -30.80 8.36
C LEU A 189 -11.90 -32.32 8.22
N SER A 190 -13.12 -32.79 8.38
CA SER A 190 -13.47 -34.19 8.13
C SER A 190 -13.49 -34.48 6.62
N GLY A 191 -12.96 -35.64 6.21
CA GLY A 191 -12.95 -36.04 4.79
C GLY A 191 -11.87 -35.35 3.97
N ALA A 192 -10.78 -34.91 4.61
CA ALA A 192 -9.63 -34.29 3.97
C ALA A 192 -8.63 -35.29 3.37
N SER A 193 -8.90 -36.61 3.44
CA SER A 193 -8.03 -37.62 2.83
C SER A 193 -7.90 -37.41 1.32
N ASN A 194 -6.68 -37.59 0.79
CA ASN A 194 -6.28 -37.23 -0.58
C ASN A 194 -6.44 -35.75 -0.92
N GLY A 195 -6.72 -34.91 0.08
CA GLY A 195 -6.70 -33.48 -0.01
C GLY A 195 -5.31 -32.90 0.22
N VAL A 196 -5.24 -31.59 0.48
CA VAL A 196 -3.98 -30.87 0.62
C VAL A 196 -4.01 -30.03 1.88
N LEU A 197 -2.91 -30.07 2.65
CA LEU A 197 -2.64 -29.21 3.78
C LEU A 197 -1.69 -28.10 3.36
N PHE A 198 -2.17 -26.86 3.35
CA PHE A 198 -1.38 -25.68 3.03
C PHE A 198 -0.84 -25.06 4.31
N ASN A 199 0.45 -24.72 4.33
CA ASN A 199 1.07 -24.00 5.45
C ASN A 199 1.26 -22.53 5.09
N LEU A 200 0.53 -21.65 5.78
CA LEU A 200 0.67 -20.21 5.63
C LEU A 200 1.69 -19.64 6.64
N GLY A 201 2.33 -20.50 7.43
CA GLY A 201 3.32 -20.16 8.45
C GLY A 201 2.70 -19.61 9.72
N ARG A 202 3.56 -19.24 10.67
CA ARG A 202 3.14 -18.74 11.99
C ARG A 202 2.57 -17.33 11.96
N THR A 203 3.01 -16.49 11.02
CA THR A 203 2.59 -15.08 10.91
C THR A 203 2.21 -14.71 9.47
N PRO A 204 1.20 -15.36 8.86
CA PRO A 204 0.68 -14.92 7.57
C PRO A 204 0.07 -13.54 7.69
N ARG A 205 0.17 -12.77 6.62
CA ARG A 205 -0.22 -11.37 6.58
C ARG A 205 -1.44 -11.22 5.70
N PHE A 206 -2.47 -10.62 6.29
CA PHE A 206 -3.73 -10.30 5.64
C PHE A 206 -3.96 -8.80 5.84
N VAL A 207 -3.21 -8.02 5.07
CA VAL A 207 -3.08 -6.57 5.29
C VAL A 207 -3.94 -5.80 4.29
N VAL A 208 -4.47 -4.67 4.73
CA VAL A 208 -5.32 -3.80 3.92
C VAL A 208 -4.77 -2.39 3.99
N TYR A 209 -4.50 -1.80 2.84
CA TYR A 209 -4.06 -0.42 2.69
C TYR A 209 -5.21 0.46 2.21
N ALA A 210 -5.38 1.61 2.85
CA ALA A 210 -6.35 2.62 2.44
C ALA A 210 -5.81 4.02 2.75
N VAL A 211 -6.15 5.00 1.91
CA VAL A 211 -5.90 6.40 2.23
C VAL A 211 -7.06 6.94 3.05
N ARG A 212 -6.80 7.47 4.23
CA ARG A 212 -7.82 8.02 5.14
C ARG A 212 -7.32 9.35 5.71
N GLY A 213 -8.06 10.44 5.47
CA GLY A 213 -7.71 11.77 5.92
C GLY A 213 -6.38 12.29 5.37
N GLY A 214 -6.04 11.95 4.13
CA GLY A 214 -4.76 12.30 3.51
C GLY A 214 -3.55 11.58 4.13
N ARG A 215 -3.76 10.40 4.71
CA ARG A 215 -2.73 9.53 5.27
C ARG A 215 -2.88 8.13 4.69
N LEU A 216 -1.78 7.50 4.31
CA LEU A 216 -1.78 6.07 4.01
C LEU A 216 -1.85 5.30 5.32
N THR A 217 -2.88 4.47 5.46
CA THR A 217 -3.12 3.65 6.63
C THR A 217 -3.14 2.18 6.27
N MET A 218 -2.80 1.34 7.24
CA MET A 218 -2.77 -0.12 7.13
C MET A 218 -3.60 -0.75 8.26
N CYS A 219 -4.39 -1.76 7.92
CA CYS A 219 -5.05 -2.64 8.87
C CYS A 219 -4.61 -4.09 8.62
N ASP A 220 -4.40 -4.89 9.67
CA ASP A 220 -4.06 -6.31 9.55
C ASP A 220 -5.17 -7.16 10.19
N TYR A 221 -5.85 -8.00 9.39
CA TYR A 221 -6.95 -8.85 9.84
C TYR A 221 -6.58 -9.78 11.01
N GLN A 222 -5.28 -10.12 11.18
CA GLN A 222 -4.84 -10.93 12.31
C GLN A 222 -5.04 -10.22 13.66
N THR A 223 -4.94 -8.88 13.67
CA THR A 223 -4.93 -8.08 14.90
C THR A 223 -6.14 -7.15 15.00
N GLN A 224 -6.53 -6.50 13.91
CA GLN A 224 -7.57 -5.47 13.86
C GLN A 224 -8.75 -5.83 12.94
N ASP A 225 -9.92 -5.28 13.22
CA ASP A 225 -11.10 -5.51 12.39
C ASP A 225 -11.12 -4.54 11.21
N CYS A 226 -10.57 -4.99 10.08
CA CYS A 226 -10.49 -4.17 8.88
C CYS A 226 -11.83 -3.91 8.19
N THR A 227 -12.91 -4.57 8.63
CA THR A 227 -14.28 -4.27 8.15
C THR A 227 -14.90 -3.07 8.86
N ASN A 228 -14.28 -2.61 9.95
CA ASN A 228 -14.71 -1.45 10.71
C ASN A 228 -13.88 -0.21 10.32
N ALA A 229 -14.58 0.90 10.03
CA ALA A 229 -13.98 2.16 9.60
C ALA A 229 -13.36 2.98 10.77
N ASP A 230 -13.51 2.54 12.02
CA ASP A 230 -12.94 3.20 13.19
C ASP A 230 -11.42 3.34 13.06
N ALA A 231 -10.92 4.56 13.20
CA ALA A 231 -9.50 4.90 13.11
C ALA A 231 -8.60 4.07 14.05
N ALA A 232 -9.14 3.55 15.17
CA ALA A 232 -8.39 2.68 16.07
C ALA A 232 -7.93 1.35 15.42
N ASN A 233 -8.62 0.88 14.38
CA ASN A 233 -8.26 -0.34 13.64
C ASN A 233 -7.19 -0.08 12.56
N TRP A 234 -6.88 1.18 12.26
CA TRP A 234 -6.04 1.58 11.13
C TRP A 234 -4.77 2.27 11.63
N THR A 235 -3.62 1.64 11.39
CA THR A 235 -2.32 2.19 11.75
C THR A 235 -1.82 3.10 10.63
N GLU A 236 -1.38 4.31 10.98
CA GLU A 236 -0.77 5.23 10.02
C GLU A 236 0.61 4.72 9.56
N ILE A 237 0.81 4.66 8.24
CA ILE A 237 2.08 4.30 7.60
C ILE A 237 2.82 5.54 7.11
N ALA A 238 2.09 6.46 6.48
CA ALA A 238 2.66 7.69 5.95
C ALA A 238 1.62 8.82 5.92
N GLU A 239 2.02 10.00 6.34
CA GLU A 239 1.24 11.23 6.19
C GLU A 239 1.35 11.80 4.78
N GLY A 240 0.37 12.59 4.34
CA GLY A 240 0.50 13.36 3.10
C GLY A 240 0.31 12.53 1.84
N ILE A 241 -0.14 11.29 1.96
CA ILE A 241 -0.61 10.47 0.83
C ILE A 241 -2.09 10.75 0.66
N VAL A 242 -2.48 11.37 -0.45
CA VAL A 242 -3.85 11.86 -0.68
C VAL A 242 -4.65 11.01 -1.65
N SER A 243 -3.99 10.09 -2.36
CA SER A 243 -4.66 9.12 -3.22
C SER A 243 -3.79 7.88 -3.40
N LEU A 244 -4.44 6.73 -3.40
CA LEU A 244 -3.92 5.43 -3.78
C LEU A 244 -4.83 4.90 -4.88
N ARG A 245 -4.25 4.54 -6.03
CA ARG A 245 -4.96 3.91 -7.15
C ARG A 245 -4.25 2.64 -7.55
N ALA A 246 -5.00 1.61 -7.94
CA ALA A 246 -4.41 0.34 -8.34
C ALA A 246 -5.19 -0.36 -9.45
N GLU A 247 -4.51 -1.11 -10.30
CA GLU A 247 -5.07 -1.92 -11.39
C GLU A 247 -4.40 -3.29 -11.46
N TYR A 248 -5.16 -4.30 -11.89
CA TYR A 248 -4.62 -5.60 -12.22
C TYR A 248 -3.98 -5.55 -13.60
N GLY A 249 -2.78 -6.10 -13.73
CA GLY A 249 -2.26 -6.55 -15.02
C GLY A 249 -2.71 -7.99 -15.25
N ARG A 250 -3.45 -8.24 -16.34
CA ARG A 250 -3.99 -9.56 -16.67
C ARG A 250 -3.38 -10.13 -17.95
N ASP A 251 -3.10 -11.42 -17.92
CA ASP A 251 -2.80 -12.25 -19.09
C ASP A 251 -4.12 -12.78 -19.67
N THR A 252 -4.47 -12.28 -20.85
CA THR A 252 -5.69 -12.64 -21.59
C THR A 252 -5.40 -13.56 -22.77
N SER A 253 -4.14 -13.94 -22.95
CA SER A 253 -3.71 -14.77 -24.06
C SER A 253 -4.22 -16.21 -23.93
N THR A 254 -4.33 -16.86 -25.09
CA THR A 254 -4.71 -18.26 -25.25
C THR A 254 -3.72 -18.91 -26.22
N ALA A 255 -2.79 -19.78 -25.81
CA ALA A 255 -2.45 -20.22 -24.45
C ALA A 255 -1.70 -19.15 -23.64
N ARG A 256 -1.81 -19.23 -22.31
CA ARG A 256 -1.18 -18.31 -21.36
C ARG A 256 0.33 -18.24 -21.57
N ASP A 257 0.86 -17.03 -21.68
CA ASP A 257 2.28 -16.76 -21.83
C ASP A 257 2.89 -16.03 -20.60
N THR A 258 2.09 -15.81 -19.56
CA THR A 258 2.45 -15.08 -18.32
C THR A 258 2.83 -13.62 -18.55
N THR A 259 2.49 -13.07 -19.71
CA THR A 259 2.69 -11.66 -20.06
C THR A 259 1.41 -10.88 -19.84
N MET A 260 1.54 -9.63 -19.41
CA MET A 260 0.40 -8.74 -19.24
C MET A 260 -0.07 -8.22 -20.60
N ASP A 261 -1.34 -8.46 -20.94
CA ASP A 261 -1.99 -7.92 -22.14
C ASP A 261 -2.86 -6.70 -21.85
N THR A 262 -3.52 -6.70 -20.69
CA THR A 262 -4.50 -5.68 -20.32
C THR A 262 -4.33 -5.22 -18.88
N GLN A 263 -4.82 -4.00 -18.62
CA GLN A 263 -4.83 -3.38 -17.30
C GLN A 263 -6.22 -2.84 -16.98
N ASP A 264 -6.77 -3.23 -15.83
CA ASP A 264 -8.09 -2.78 -15.39
C ASP A 264 -8.31 -2.96 -13.88
N GLN A 265 -9.38 -2.34 -13.38
CA GLN A 265 -9.82 -2.44 -11.98
C GLN A 265 -11.00 -3.41 -11.81
N ASP A 266 -11.43 -4.10 -12.87
CA ASP A 266 -12.66 -4.88 -12.85
C ASP A 266 -12.43 -6.22 -12.13
N ASN A 267 -12.80 -6.26 -10.86
CA ASN A 267 -12.80 -7.50 -10.08
C ASN A 267 -14.10 -8.31 -10.25
N THR A 268 -15.11 -7.82 -11.00
CA THR A 268 -16.38 -8.53 -11.19
C THR A 268 -16.24 -9.70 -12.18
N THR A 269 -15.24 -9.64 -13.05
CA THR A 269 -14.85 -10.74 -13.95
C THR A 269 -13.89 -11.73 -13.29
N LEU A 270 -13.36 -11.42 -12.10
CA LEU A 270 -12.43 -12.27 -11.35
C LEU A 270 -13.17 -13.15 -10.34
N VAL A 271 -13.98 -14.10 -10.83
CA VAL A 271 -14.88 -14.90 -9.98
C VAL A 271 -14.28 -16.26 -9.62
N THR A 272 -13.50 -16.85 -10.52
CA THR A 272 -12.97 -18.22 -10.35
C THR A 272 -11.48 -18.22 -9.99
N ALA A 273 -10.98 -19.34 -9.48
CA ALA A 273 -9.55 -19.52 -9.26
C ALA A 273 -8.74 -19.34 -10.55
N CYS A 274 -9.29 -19.74 -11.70
CA CYS A 274 -8.67 -19.59 -13.00
C CYS A 274 -8.58 -18.13 -13.44
N ASP A 275 -9.55 -17.28 -13.08
CA ASP A 275 -9.49 -15.85 -13.38
C ASP A 275 -8.39 -15.18 -12.55
N TRP A 276 -8.33 -15.50 -11.25
CA TRP A 276 -7.27 -14.99 -10.36
C TRP A 276 -5.87 -15.45 -10.76
N SER A 277 -5.73 -16.65 -11.34
CA SER A 277 -4.45 -17.12 -11.86
C SER A 277 -3.93 -16.33 -13.08
N ARG A 278 -4.80 -15.59 -13.76
CA ARG A 278 -4.43 -14.74 -14.91
C ARG A 278 -3.94 -13.35 -14.48
N VAL A 279 -4.01 -13.01 -13.20
CA VAL A 279 -3.48 -11.75 -12.68
C VAL A 279 -1.97 -11.86 -12.53
N VAL A 280 -1.21 -11.24 -13.44
CA VAL A 280 0.25 -11.34 -13.49
C VAL A 280 0.98 -10.25 -12.69
N GLY A 281 0.27 -9.18 -12.33
CA GLY A 281 0.83 -8.06 -11.60
C GLY A 281 -0.20 -7.04 -11.15
N VAL A 282 0.27 -6.04 -10.42
CA VAL A 282 -0.55 -4.92 -9.96
C VAL A 282 0.17 -3.62 -10.27
N HIS A 283 -0.48 -2.74 -11.02
CA HIS A 283 -0.02 -1.38 -11.29
C HIS A 283 -0.59 -0.46 -10.22
N VAL A 284 0.27 0.21 -9.45
CA VAL A 284 -0.14 1.07 -8.34
C VAL A 284 0.37 2.48 -8.54
N ALA A 285 -0.49 3.46 -8.27
CA ALA A 285 -0.12 4.87 -8.14
C ALA A 285 -0.44 5.41 -6.74
N LEU A 286 0.52 6.13 -6.17
CA LEU A 286 0.40 6.90 -4.93
C LEU A 286 0.62 8.38 -5.23
N VAL A 287 -0.23 9.23 -4.68
CA VAL A 287 -0.08 10.68 -4.80
C VAL A 287 0.32 11.25 -3.44
N ALA A 288 1.55 11.75 -3.37
CA ALA A 288 2.06 12.48 -2.22
C ALA A 288 1.80 13.99 -2.40
N ARG A 289 1.39 14.64 -1.32
CA ARG A 289 1.12 16.08 -1.22
C ARG A 289 2.15 16.74 -0.31
N GLY A 290 2.68 17.89 -0.72
CA GLY A 290 3.52 18.71 0.16
C GLY A 290 2.77 19.20 1.39
N ARG A 291 3.45 19.34 2.53
CA ARG A 291 2.80 19.67 3.81
C ARG A 291 2.24 21.09 3.89
N GLN A 292 2.85 22.03 3.16
CA GLN A 292 2.47 23.44 3.21
C GLN A 292 1.75 23.84 1.93
N PRO A 293 0.61 24.56 2.04
CA PRO A 293 0.04 25.22 0.88
C PRO A 293 0.97 26.36 0.46
N ASP A 294 1.09 26.56 -0.85
CA ASP A 294 1.70 27.75 -1.42
C ASP A 294 0.83 28.98 -1.10
N LYS A 295 1.45 30.17 -1.08
CA LYS A 295 0.80 31.41 -0.64
C LYS A 295 -0.44 31.76 -1.46
N ALA A 296 -1.38 32.42 -0.80
CA ALA A 296 -2.69 32.81 -1.33
C ALA A 296 -2.67 33.66 -2.61
N ASP A 297 -1.55 34.33 -2.90
CA ASP A 297 -1.40 35.18 -4.10
C ASP A 297 -1.20 34.35 -5.39
N ILE A 298 -0.87 33.06 -5.26
CA ILE A 298 -0.84 32.09 -6.37
C ILE A 298 -2.04 31.17 -6.19
N VAL A 299 -3.17 31.59 -6.76
CA VAL A 299 -4.33 30.71 -6.95
C VAL A 299 -3.92 29.72 -8.05
N ASP A 300 -4.05 28.42 -7.79
CA ASP A 300 -3.79 27.34 -8.76
C ASP A 300 -2.32 27.01 -9.06
N VAL A 301 -1.54 26.72 -8.01
CA VAL A 301 -0.22 26.09 -8.17
C VAL A 301 -0.30 24.75 -8.89
N SER A 302 -1.37 24.00 -8.64
CA SER A 302 -1.72 22.81 -9.41
C SER A 302 -2.94 23.12 -10.28
N ALA A 303 -2.70 23.36 -11.56
CA ALA A 303 -3.74 23.70 -12.55
C ALA A 303 -4.66 22.50 -12.90
N SER A 304 -4.20 21.27 -12.66
CA SER A 304 -4.95 20.04 -12.88
C SER A 304 -4.73 19.08 -11.71
N ALA A 305 -5.70 18.20 -11.48
CA ALA A 305 -5.51 17.09 -10.55
C ALA A 305 -4.32 16.22 -11.00
N PRO A 306 -3.60 15.58 -10.07
CA PRO A 306 -2.52 14.67 -10.41
C PRO A 306 -3.00 13.58 -11.38
N ALA A 307 -2.19 13.26 -12.38
CA ALA A 307 -2.46 12.18 -13.32
C ALA A 307 -1.53 10.98 -13.03
N TRP A 308 -1.92 9.82 -13.54
CA TRP A 308 -1.15 8.58 -13.60
C TRP A 308 -1.26 7.99 -14.99
N SER A 309 -0.33 7.12 -15.37
CA SER A 309 -0.17 6.61 -16.75
C SER A 309 -1.26 5.64 -17.23
N SER A 310 -2.25 5.32 -16.39
CA SER A 310 -3.26 4.31 -16.67
C SER A 310 -4.20 4.66 -17.84
N GLN A 311 -4.66 3.61 -18.54
CA GLN A 311 -5.75 3.68 -19.52
C GLN A 311 -7.15 3.52 -18.90
N ALA A 312 -7.28 3.09 -17.64
CA ALA A 312 -8.58 2.99 -16.97
C ALA A 312 -9.11 4.38 -16.61
N SER A 313 -10.37 4.59 -16.95
CA SER A 313 -11.07 5.88 -17.02
C SER A 313 -11.41 6.54 -15.68
N VAL A 314 -10.89 6.04 -14.55
CA VAL A 314 -11.17 6.62 -13.23
C VAL A 314 -10.01 7.54 -12.84
N PRO A 315 -10.16 8.87 -12.88
CA PRO A 315 -9.09 9.81 -12.58
C PRO A 315 -8.78 9.85 -11.09
N ILE A 316 -7.56 10.26 -10.72
CA ILE A 316 -7.29 10.73 -9.37
C ILE A 316 -8.11 12.01 -9.18
N SER A 317 -8.98 12.02 -8.17
CA SER A 317 -9.85 13.16 -7.89
C SER A 317 -9.70 13.56 -6.43
N LEU A 318 -9.30 14.81 -6.21
CA LEU A 318 -9.14 15.43 -4.91
C LEU A 318 -10.36 16.31 -4.61
N THR A 319 -10.85 16.30 -3.37
CA THR A 319 -12.06 17.03 -2.98
C THR A 319 -11.81 18.51 -2.70
N GLY A 320 -12.80 19.35 -3.02
CA GLY A 320 -12.76 20.80 -2.81
C GLY A 320 -11.89 21.56 -3.83
N ASP A 321 -11.61 22.83 -3.55
CA ASP A 321 -10.67 23.66 -4.34
C ASP A 321 -9.32 23.88 -3.63
N GLU A 322 -9.22 23.54 -2.34
CA GLU A 322 -8.00 23.74 -1.56
C GLU A 322 -6.81 22.93 -2.10
N TRP A 323 -7.08 21.81 -2.76
CA TRP A 323 -6.04 20.97 -3.33
C TRP A 323 -5.17 21.72 -4.35
N LYS A 324 -5.72 22.73 -5.05
CA LYS A 324 -5.00 23.54 -6.05
C LYS A 324 -3.85 24.37 -5.45
N ARG A 325 -3.85 24.55 -4.13
CA ARG A 325 -2.83 25.32 -3.38
C ARG A 325 -1.62 24.49 -2.97
N TYR A 326 -1.65 23.18 -3.20
CA TYR A 326 -0.56 22.28 -2.84
C TYR A 326 0.17 21.79 -4.08
N ARG A 327 1.40 21.32 -3.86
CA ARG A 327 2.20 20.60 -4.85
C ARG A 327 2.09 19.11 -4.60
N TYR A 328 2.06 18.35 -5.69
CA TYR A 328 1.92 16.91 -5.66
C TYR A 328 3.04 16.22 -6.40
N LYS A 329 3.32 14.98 -5.99
CA LYS A 329 4.15 14.05 -6.74
C LYS A 329 3.41 12.72 -6.84
N THR A 330 3.11 12.31 -8.06
CA THR A 330 2.63 10.96 -8.35
C THR A 330 3.82 10.01 -8.42
N PHE A 331 3.68 8.88 -7.74
CA PHE A 331 4.58 7.75 -7.75
C PHE A 331 3.83 6.56 -8.32
N GLU A 332 4.31 5.97 -9.41
CA GLU A 332 3.66 4.83 -10.05
C GLU A 332 4.66 3.68 -10.25
N THR A 333 4.16 2.46 -10.18
CA THR A 333 4.98 1.26 -10.37
C THR A 333 4.13 0.05 -10.74
N MET A 334 4.63 -0.77 -11.67
CA MET A 334 4.07 -2.08 -11.96
C MET A 334 4.80 -3.13 -11.14
N VAL A 335 4.10 -3.79 -10.22
CA VAL A 335 4.64 -4.88 -9.39
C VAL A 335 4.21 -6.22 -9.97
N PRO A 336 5.14 -7.02 -10.53
CA PRO A 336 4.82 -8.38 -10.95
C PRO A 336 4.58 -9.26 -9.72
N LEU A 337 3.52 -10.07 -9.75
CA LEU A 337 3.24 -11.06 -8.71
C LEU A 337 4.14 -12.27 -8.97
N ARG A 338 5.08 -12.54 -8.06
CA ARG A 338 6.14 -13.54 -8.29
C ARG A 338 5.73 -14.96 -7.95
N ASN A 339 4.68 -15.10 -7.15
CA ASN A 339 4.29 -16.38 -6.57
C ASN A 339 3.22 -17.09 -7.39
N LEU A 340 3.05 -16.65 -8.64
CA LEU A 340 2.10 -17.25 -9.57
C LEU A 340 2.56 -18.67 -9.92
N PRO A 341 1.60 -19.60 -10.07
CA PRO A 341 1.92 -20.95 -10.49
C PRO A 341 2.62 -20.91 -11.86
N ALA A 342 3.67 -21.71 -12.00
CA ALA A 342 4.47 -21.75 -13.22
C ALA A 342 3.67 -22.31 -14.40
N ALA A 343 4.11 -22.06 -15.64
CA ALA A 343 3.43 -22.56 -16.84
C ALA A 343 3.24 -24.10 -16.90
N GLY A 344 4.01 -24.86 -16.13
CA GLY A 344 3.89 -26.33 -16.01
C GLY A 344 3.05 -26.80 -14.82
N ASP A 345 2.47 -25.89 -14.05
CA ASP A 345 1.62 -26.22 -12.91
C ASP A 345 0.27 -26.78 -13.40
N PRO A 346 -0.25 -27.88 -12.82
CA PRO A 346 -1.58 -28.38 -13.15
C PRO A 346 -2.64 -27.28 -13.21
N MET A 347 -2.61 -26.30 -12.30
CA MET A 347 -3.55 -25.16 -12.29
C MET A 347 -3.47 -24.29 -13.55
N VAL A 348 -2.29 -24.08 -14.13
CA VAL A 348 -2.13 -23.30 -15.37
C VAL A 348 -2.53 -24.12 -16.59
N SER A 349 -2.37 -25.45 -16.53
CA SER A 349 -2.73 -26.36 -17.62
C SER A 349 -4.22 -26.73 -17.68
N THR A 350 -4.93 -26.69 -16.55
CA THR A 350 -6.37 -27.03 -16.43
C THR A 350 -7.28 -25.82 -16.58
N CYS A 351 -6.76 -24.62 -16.32
CA CYS A 351 -7.48 -23.39 -16.52
C CYS A 351 -7.33 -22.88 -17.96
N PRO A 352 -8.43 -22.75 -18.73
CA PRO A 352 -8.38 -22.29 -20.12
C PRO A 352 -7.90 -20.85 -20.24
#